data_AF-A0A7W7SPB9-F1
#
_entry.id   AF-A0A7W7SPB9-F1
#
_cell.length_a   1.000
_cell.length_b   1.000
_cell.length_c   1.000
_cell.angle_alpha   90.00
_cell.angle_beta   90.00
_cell.angle_gamma   90.00
#
_symmetry.space_group_name_H-M   'P 1'
#
loop_
_entity.id
_entity.type
_entity.pdbx_description
1 polymer ?
#
loop_
_entity_poly.entity_id
_entity_poly.type
_entity_poly.pdbx_seq_one_letter_code
_entity_poly.pdbx_strand_id
1 'polypeptide(L)'
;MESRVKIMGHPVHPMLVMFPVALFVTAVIFDVIDILGGPRFLGEVAYWNIVVGLIGGVFAAAAGAVDLRAIPRHTRAKRIGVAHALTNSAVIVLFAAVWAVRMAADHRTAGGALIAIEIVAIVGAGLGAWFGGELVDRLGVGVDPNANLDAPSSLRGGPASRLAK
;
A
#
# COMPACT_ATOMS: atom_id res chain seq x y z
N MET A 1 -7.61 -9.78 15.55
CA MET A 1 -6.21 -9.81 16.02
C MET A 1 -5.62 -8.44 15.72
N GLU A 2 -4.92 -7.83 16.66
CA GLU A 2 -4.42 -6.47 16.49
C GLU A 2 -3.08 -6.37 15.75
N SER A 3 -2.88 -5.25 15.05
CA SER A 3 -1.58 -4.89 14.49
C SER A 3 -0.53 -4.74 15.59
N ARG A 4 0.71 -5.14 15.31
CA ARG A 4 1.84 -5.03 16.23
C ARG A 4 2.58 -3.70 16.09
N VAL A 5 2.53 -3.08 14.91
CA VAL A 5 3.15 -1.78 14.68
C VAL A 5 2.07 -0.71 14.78
N LYS A 6 1.97 -0.07 15.95
CA LYS A 6 0.96 0.94 16.26
C LYS A 6 1.58 2.25 16.72
N ILE A 7 0.91 3.36 16.38
CA ILE A 7 1.14 4.68 16.97
C ILE A 7 -0.18 5.14 17.57
N MET A 8 -0.19 5.46 18.87
CA MET A 8 -1.39 5.92 19.58
C MET A 8 -2.62 5.02 19.36
N GLY A 9 -2.42 3.70 19.39
CA GLY A 9 -3.49 2.71 19.21
C GLY A 9 -3.84 2.39 17.75
N HIS A 10 -3.35 3.16 16.77
CA HIS A 10 -3.68 2.97 15.37
C HIS A 10 -2.59 2.21 14.61
N PRO A 11 -2.95 1.31 13.68
CA PRO A 11 -2.00 0.53 12.90
C PRO A 11 -1.23 1.42 11.91
N VAL A 12 0.10 1.27 11.88
CA VAL A 12 0.99 2.09 11.03
C VAL A 12 0.93 1.66 9.57
N HIS A 13 0.77 0.38 9.28
CA HIS A 13 0.76 -0.12 7.90
C HIS A 13 -0.33 0.54 7.03
N PRO A 14 -1.63 0.60 7.43
CA PRO A 14 -2.65 1.31 6.66
C PRO A 14 -2.39 2.81 6.49
N MET A 15 -1.75 3.46 7.46
CA MET A 15 -1.36 4.88 7.33
C MET A 15 -0.33 5.07 6.21
N LEU A 16 0.65 4.18 6.15
CA LEU A 16 1.73 4.26 5.16
C LEU A 16 1.26 3.91 3.75
N VAL A 17 0.30 2.99 3.59
CA VAL A 17 -0.18 2.52 2.27
C VAL A 17 -0.84 3.62 1.43
N MET A 18 -1.39 4.67 2.05
CA MET A 18 -2.02 5.78 1.32
C MET A 18 -1.06 6.48 0.36
N PHE A 19 0.19 6.65 0.75
CA PHE A 19 1.21 7.33 -0.05
C PHE A 19 1.60 6.58 -1.33
N PRO A 20 2.10 5.33 -1.29
CA PRO A 20 2.50 4.61 -2.50
C PRO A 20 1.33 4.42 -3.47
N VAL A 21 0.13 4.12 -2.98
CA VAL A 21 -1.03 3.92 -3.87
C VAL A 21 -1.37 5.19 -4.64
N ALA A 22 -1.48 6.33 -3.94
CA ALA A 22 -1.78 7.60 -4.60
C ALA A 22 -0.67 8.02 -5.58
N LEU A 23 0.59 7.85 -5.20
CA LEU A 23 1.74 8.23 -6.02
C LEU A 23 1.87 7.35 -7.27
N PHE A 24 1.70 6.03 -7.14
CA PHE A 24 1.73 5.14 -8.30
C PHE A 24 0.57 5.41 -9.26
N VAL A 25 -0.66 5.59 -8.76
CA VAL A 25 -1.82 5.90 -9.62
C VAL A 25 -1.61 7.22 -10.36
N THR A 26 -1.15 8.26 -9.66
CA THR A 26 -0.92 9.57 -10.29
C THR A 26 0.26 9.56 -11.25
N ALA A 27 1.31 8.75 -11.00
CA ALA A 27 2.39 8.55 -11.96
C ALA A 27 1.86 8.01 -13.30
N VAL A 28 1.04 6.95 -13.27
CA VAL A 28 0.43 6.37 -14.49
C VAL A 28 -0.40 7.40 -15.24
N ILE A 29 -1.19 8.21 -14.52
CA ILE A 29 -1.99 9.26 -15.14
C ILE A 29 -1.09 10.27 -15.87
N PHE A 30 0.00 10.70 -15.24
CA PHE A 30 0.93 11.66 -15.83
C PHE A 30 1.72 11.10 -17.01
N ASP A 31 2.17 9.84 -16.94
CA ASP A 31 2.83 9.18 -18.07
C ASP A 31 1.86 8.96 -19.25
N VAL A 32 0.59 8.65 -18.99
CA VAL A 32 -0.45 8.59 -20.03
C VAL A 32 -0.71 9.96 -20.65
N ILE A 33 -0.76 11.04 -19.87
CA ILE A 33 -0.95 12.39 -20.41
C ILE A 33 0.26 12.80 -21.26
N ASP A 34 1.48 12.53 -20.80
CA ASP A 34 2.72 12.82 -21.52
C ASP A 34 2.75 12.12 -22.89
N ILE A 35 2.49 10.81 -22.94
CA ILE A 35 2.52 10.05 -24.22
C ILE A 35 1.40 10.46 -25.19
N LEU A 36 0.28 10.99 -24.68
CA LEU A 36 -0.83 11.49 -25.50
C LEU A 36 -0.61 12.94 -26.00
N GLY A 37 0.58 13.50 -25.81
CA GLY A 37 0.95 14.83 -26.31
C GLY A 37 0.72 15.96 -25.30
N GLY A 38 0.56 15.63 -24.02
CA GLY A 38 0.56 16.61 -22.95
C GLY A 38 1.94 17.23 -22.70
N PRO A 39 2.06 18.11 -21.69
CA PRO A 39 3.32 18.75 -21.34
C PRO A 39 4.38 17.74 -20.90
N ARG A 40 5.56 17.76 -21.55
CA ARG A 40 6.67 16.82 -21.29
C ARG A 40 7.15 16.75 -19.84
N PHE A 41 6.99 17.82 -19.06
CA PHE A 41 7.38 17.82 -17.64
C PHE A 41 6.56 16.83 -16.80
N LEU A 42 5.37 16.42 -17.25
CA LEU A 42 4.54 15.45 -16.55
C LEU A 42 5.21 14.07 -16.45
N GLY A 43 5.96 13.65 -17.48
CA GLY A 43 6.77 12.44 -17.41
C GLY A 43 7.86 12.53 -16.33
N GLU A 44 8.46 13.70 -16.11
CA GLU A 44 9.41 13.88 -15.00
C GLU A 44 8.73 13.84 -13.63
N VAL A 45 7.54 14.43 -13.51
CA VAL A 45 6.74 14.38 -12.27
C VAL A 45 6.33 12.93 -11.98
N ALA A 46 5.90 12.18 -12.99
CA ALA A 46 5.56 10.77 -12.87
C ALA A 46 6.74 9.93 -12.38
N TYR A 47 7.93 10.15 -12.96
CA TYR A 47 9.17 9.52 -12.50
C TYR A 47 9.41 9.76 -10.99
N TRP A 48 9.29 10.99 -10.52
CA TRP A 48 9.50 11.30 -9.10
C TRP A 48 8.40 10.74 -8.20
N ASN A 49 7.15 10.71 -8.68
CA ASN A 49 6.06 10.03 -7.99
C ASN A 49 6.37 8.53 -7.80
N ILE A 50 6.91 7.86 -8.83
CA ILE A 50 7.33 6.46 -8.70
C ILE A 50 8.44 6.33 -7.65
N VAL A 51 9.46 7.19 -7.66
CA VAL A 51 10.56 7.15 -6.67
C VAL A 51 10.03 7.29 -5.24
N VAL A 52 9.23 8.33 -4.97
CA VAL A 52 8.69 8.56 -3.62
C VAL A 52 7.69 7.47 -3.24
N GLY A 53 6.90 6.99 -4.21
CA GLY A 53 6.00 5.86 -4.05
C GLY A 53 6.73 4.58 -3.68
N LEU A 54 7.88 4.28 -4.29
CA LEU A 54 8.71 3.12 -3.95
C LEU A 54 9.25 3.21 -2.52
N ILE A 55 9.73 4.39 -2.11
CA ILE A 55 10.19 4.61 -0.72
C ILE A 55 9.05 4.35 0.26
N GLY A 56 7.88 4.96 0.03
CA GLY A 56 6.69 4.72 0.85
C GLY A 56 6.23 3.26 0.84
N GLY A 57 6.30 2.60 -0.31
CA GLY A 57 5.97 1.20 -0.50
C GLY A 57 6.87 0.27 0.30
N VAL A 58 8.18 0.53 0.36
CA VAL A 58 9.12 -0.23 1.19
C VAL A 58 8.79 -0.09 2.68
N PHE A 59 8.52 1.12 3.16
CA PHE A 59 8.12 1.32 4.56
C PHE A 59 6.79 0.64 4.88
N ALA A 60 5.80 0.75 3.99
CA ALA A 60 4.52 0.05 4.13
C ALA A 60 4.70 -1.47 4.16
N ALA A 61 5.51 -2.03 3.25
CA ALA A 61 5.80 -3.46 3.19
C ALA A 61 6.53 -3.95 4.45
N ALA A 62 7.46 -3.17 4.99
CA ALA A 62 8.16 -3.50 6.22
C ALA A 62 7.20 -3.57 7.43
N ALA A 63 6.34 -2.55 7.60
CA ALA A 63 5.32 -2.56 8.64
C ALA A 63 4.33 -3.73 8.46
N GLY A 64 3.87 -3.96 7.22
CA GLY A 64 2.95 -5.04 6.88
C GLY A 64 3.56 -6.43 7.10
N ALA A 65 4.88 -6.60 6.89
CA ALA A 65 5.57 -7.86 7.14
C ALA A 65 5.60 -8.24 8.64
N VAL A 66 5.72 -7.24 9.52
CA VAL A 66 5.63 -7.46 10.98
C VAL A 66 4.23 -7.94 11.36
N ASP A 67 3.20 -7.29 10.85
CA ASP A 67 1.80 -7.65 11.11
C ASP A 67 1.44 -9.01 10.50
N LEU A 68 1.91 -9.30 9.29
CA LEU A 68 1.71 -10.59 8.64
C LEU A 68 2.29 -11.73 9.47
N ARG A 69 3.48 -11.56 10.05
CA ARG A 69 4.10 -12.58 10.92
C ARG A 69 3.27 -12.85 12.18
N ALA A 70 2.56 -11.84 12.70
CA ALA A 70 1.69 -11.98 13.85
C ALA A 70 0.45 -12.84 13.57
N ILE A 71 0.00 -12.93 12.30
CA ILE A 71 -1.20 -13.71 11.93
C ILE A 71 -0.98 -15.19 12.25
N PRO A 72 -1.88 -15.82 13.05
CA PRO A 72 -1.79 -17.24 13.38
C PRO A 72 -1.73 -18.11 12.13
N ARG A 73 -0.83 -19.10 12.16
CA ARG A 73 -0.67 -20.06 11.05
C ARG A 73 -1.93 -20.89 10.85
N HIS A 74 -2.09 -21.45 9.65
CA HIS A 74 -3.22 -22.31 9.27
C HIS A 74 -4.61 -21.65 9.37
N THR A 75 -4.67 -20.32 9.26
CA THR A 75 -5.93 -19.56 9.20
C THR A 75 -6.21 -19.01 7.80
N ARG A 76 -7.49 -18.74 7.48
CA ARG A 76 -7.88 -18.01 6.26
C ARG A 76 -7.20 -16.64 6.18
N ALA A 77 -7.11 -15.94 7.31
CA ALA A 77 -6.41 -14.66 7.43
C ALA A 77 -4.93 -14.76 7.03
N LYS A 78 -4.23 -15.85 7.42
CA LYS A 78 -2.83 -16.03 7.01
C LYS A 78 -2.68 -16.18 5.50
N ARG A 79 -3.55 -16.99 4.88
CA ARG A 79 -3.52 -17.23 3.42
C ARG A 79 -3.78 -15.94 2.64
N ILE A 80 -4.81 -15.20 3.03
CA ILE A 80 -5.16 -13.92 2.38
C ILE A 80 -4.08 -12.87 2.66
N GLY A 81 -3.52 -12.84 3.88
CA GLY A 81 -2.40 -11.95 4.22
C GLY A 81 -1.15 -12.21 3.39
N VAL A 82 -0.83 -13.47 3.12
CA VAL A 82 0.28 -13.82 2.23
C VAL A 82 -0.02 -13.42 0.78
N ALA A 83 -1.24 -13.70 0.28
CA ALA A 83 -1.65 -13.27 -1.06
C ALA A 83 -1.56 -11.75 -1.22
N HIS A 84 -2.10 -10.99 -0.26
CA HIS A 84 -2.00 -9.54 -0.18
C HIS A 84 -0.54 -9.05 -0.23
N ALA A 85 0.33 -9.63 0.60
CA ALA A 85 1.74 -9.23 0.66
C ALA A 85 2.48 -9.55 -0.64
N LEU A 86 2.27 -10.73 -1.23
CA LEU A 86 2.88 -11.12 -2.51
C LEU A 86 2.40 -10.21 -3.65
N THR A 87 1.10 -9.96 -3.76
CA THR A 87 0.53 -9.07 -4.78
C THR A 87 1.13 -7.66 -4.69
N ASN A 88 1.16 -7.05 -3.50
CA ASN A 88 1.71 -5.70 -3.35
C ASN A 88 3.24 -5.66 -3.51
N SER A 89 3.96 -6.73 -3.15
CA SER A 89 5.40 -6.82 -3.41
C SER A 89 5.68 -6.89 -4.92
N ALA A 90 4.86 -7.61 -5.68
CA ALA A 90 4.96 -7.62 -7.14
C ALA A 90 4.70 -6.23 -7.73
N VAL A 91 3.71 -5.48 -7.23
CA VAL A 91 3.46 -4.08 -7.64
C VAL A 91 4.70 -3.21 -7.42
N ILE A 92 5.30 -3.27 -6.23
CA ILE A 92 6.53 -2.51 -5.91
C ILE A 92 7.67 -2.90 -6.87
N VAL A 93 7.85 -4.20 -7.15
CA VAL A 93 8.88 -4.68 -8.08
C VAL A 93 8.64 -4.20 -9.51
N LEU A 94 7.39 -4.19 -9.98
CA LEU A 94 7.05 -3.68 -11.32
C LEU A 94 7.36 -2.19 -11.45
N PHE A 95 6.95 -1.38 -10.46
CA PHE A 95 7.29 0.05 -10.46
C PHE A 95 8.80 0.29 -10.29
N ALA A 96 9.50 -0.55 -9.53
CA ALA A 96 10.95 -0.48 -9.42
C ALA A 96 11.64 -0.81 -10.75
N ALA A 97 11.12 -1.77 -11.52
CA ALA A 97 11.62 -2.08 -12.85
C ALA A 97 11.36 -0.93 -13.84
N VAL A 98 10.17 -0.34 -13.83
CA VAL A 98 9.85 0.87 -14.62
C VAL A 98 10.80 2.01 -14.28
N TRP A 99 11.00 2.28 -12.99
CA TRP A 99 11.93 3.28 -12.53
C TRP A 99 13.36 3.00 -13.00
N ALA A 100 13.86 1.77 -12.85
CA ALA A 100 15.20 1.38 -13.23
C ALA A 100 15.47 1.57 -14.74
N VAL A 101 14.49 1.26 -15.60
CA VAL A 101 14.60 1.54 -17.04
C VAL A 101 14.71 3.05 -17.29
N ARG A 102 13.91 3.86 -16.60
CA ARG A 102 13.90 5.33 -16.76
C ARG A 102 15.13 6.02 -16.16
N MET A 103 15.79 5.41 -15.18
CA MET A 103 17.04 5.94 -14.60
C MET A 103 18.17 6.08 -15.63
N ALA A 104 18.20 5.17 -16.60
CA ALA A 104 19.23 5.14 -17.65
C ALA A 104 18.84 5.90 -18.93
N ALA A 105 17.63 6.46 -18.98
CA ALA A 105 17.11 7.15 -20.16
C ALA A 105 17.51 8.63 -20.16
N ASP A 106 17.85 9.16 -21.34
CA ASP A 106 18.17 10.59 -21.54
C ASP A 106 17.01 11.50 -21.10
N HIS A 107 15.79 11.02 -21.31
CA HIS A 107 14.55 11.69 -20.94
C HIS A 107 13.78 10.74 -20.02
N ARG A 108 13.42 11.21 -18.82
CA ARG A 108 12.76 10.39 -17.79
C ARG A 108 11.30 10.06 -18.11
N THR A 109 10.90 10.08 -19.38
CA THR A 109 9.54 9.82 -19.86
C THR A 109 9.27 8.32 -20.01
N ALA A 110 8.02 7.90 -19.91
CA ALA A 110 7.64 6.50 -20.13
C ALA A 110 7.18 6.26 -21.57
N GLY A 111 7.75 5.25 -22.24
CA GLY A 111 7.21 4.73 -23.49
C GLY A 111 6.02 3.81 -23.27
N GLY A 112 5.26 3.49 -24.34
CA GLY A 112 4.02 2.70 -24.23
C GLY A 112 4.19 1.32 -23.56
N ALA A 113 5.35 0.68 -23.71
CA ALA A 113 5.65 -0.58 -23.02
C ALA A 113 5.77 -0.42 -21.50
N LEU A 114 6.36 0.69 -21.02
CA LEU A 114 6.45 0.98 -19.59
C LEU A 114 5.08 1.31 -19.02
N ILE A 115 4.28 2.12 -19.73
CA ILE A 115 2.91 2.43 -19.34
C ILE A 115 2.06 1.16 -19.23
N ALA A 116 2.21 0.20 -20.15
CA ALA A 116 1.52 -1.09 -20.06
C ALA A 116 1.89 -1.86 -18.78
N ILE A 117 3.17 -1.85 -18.38
CA ILE A 117 3.63 -2.45 -17.13
C ILE A 117 3.01 -1.73 -15.92
N GLU A 118 2.98 -0.39 -15.94
CA GLU A 118 2.40 0.38 -14.86
C GLU A 118 0.89 0.12 -14.72
N ILE A 119 0.15 0.01 -15.82
CA ILE A 119 -1.28 -0.36 -15.81
C ILE A 119 -1.49 -1.73 -15.16
N VAL A 120 -0.67 -2.73 -15.53
CA VAL A 120 -0.71 -4.07 -14.89
C VAL A 120 -0.42 -3.95 -13.40
N ALA A 121 0.55 -3.13 -13.01
CA ALA A 121 0.88 -2.90 -11.61
C ALA A 121 -0.29 -2.23 -10.85
N ILE A 122 -1.00 -1.27 -11.43
CA ILE A 122 -2.17 -0.63 -10.82
C ILE A 122 -3.35 -1.60 -10.67
N VAL A 123 -3.59 -2.48 -11.65
CA VAL A 123 -4.59 -3.55 -11.51
C VAL A 123 -4.20 -4.49 -10.35
N GLY A 124 -2.91 -4.85 -10.25
CA GLY A 124 -2.37 -5.59 -9.12
C GLY A 124 -2.58 -4.87 -7.78
N ALA A 125 -2.37 -3.56 -7.73
CA ALA A 125 -2.61 -2.76 -6.53
C ALA A 125 -4.10 -2.77 -6.14
N GLY A 126 -5.02 -2.74 -7.10
CA GLY A 126 -6.45 -2.90 -6.86
C GLY A 126 -6.80 -4.26 -6.24
N LEU A 127 -6.23 -5.35 -6.73
CA LEU A 127 -6.37 -6.68 -6.11
C LEU A 127 -5.77 -6.72 -4.70
N GLY A 128 -4.61 -6.10 -4.52
CA GLY A 128 -3.97 -5.92 -3.21
C GLY A 128 -4.89 -5.20 -2.23
N ALA A 129 -5.50 -4.09 -2.65
CA ALA A 129 -6.45 -3.31 -1.84
C ALA A 129 -7.67 -4.15 -1.47
N TRP A 130 -8.22 -4.94 -2.40
CA TRP A 130 -9.33 -5.85 -2.11
C TRP A 130 -8.96 -6.89 -1.04
N PHE A 131 -7.78 -7.53 -1.15
CA PHE A 131 -7.33 -8.45 -0.09
C PHE A 131 -7.13 -7.74 1.26
N GLY A 132 -6.69 -6.47 1.25
CA GLY A 132 -6.56 -5.65 2.45
C GLY A 132 -7.92 -5.41 3.13
N GLY A 133 -8.93 -5.03 2.35
CA GLY A 133 -10.31 -4.90 2.82
C GLY A 133 -10.85 -6.21 3.38
N GLU A 134 -10.62 -7.35 2.70
CA GLU A 134 -11.02 -8.66 3.20
C GLU A 134 -10.37 -9.01 4.56
N LEU A 135 -9.11 -8.64 4.77
CA LEU A 135 -8.41 -8.84 6.04
C LEU A 135 -9.01 -7.99 7.18
N VAL A 136 -9.30 -6.72 6.91
CA VAL A 136 -9.81 -5.79 7.92
C VAL A 136 -11.30 -6.03 8.16
N ASP A 137 -12.11 -5.94 7.10
CA ASP A 137 -13.57 -5.86 7.19
C ASP A 137 -14.23 -7.21 7.42
N ARG A 138 -13.66 -8.30 6.89
CA ARG A 138 -14.24 -9.65 7.04
C ARG A 138 -13.56 -10.49 8.09
N LEU A 139 -12.28 -10.24 8.37
CA LEU A 139 -11.46 -11.08 9.24
C LEU A 139 -10.94 -10.38 10.50
N GLY A 140 -11.24 -9.09 10.68
CA GLY A 140 -10.88 -8.35 11.89
C GLY A 140 -9.38 -8.31 12.16
N VAL A 141 -8.55 -8.32 11.11
CA VAL A 141 -7.10 -8.18 11.21
C VAL A 141 -6.75 -6.71 11.35
N GLY A 142 -5.92 -6.38 12.33
CA GLY A 142 -5.56 -4.99 12.63
C GLY A 142 -6.58 -4.23 13.48
N VAL A 143 -7.75 -4.82 13.75
CA VAL A 143 -8.85 -4.21 14.52
C VAL A 143 -8.71 -4.52 16.01
N ASP A 144 -9.01 -3.53 16.85
CA ASP A 144 -9.03 -3.67 18.32
C ASP A 144 -10.12 -4.67 18.76
N PRO A 145 -9.86 -5.60 19.70
CA PRO A 145 -10.85 -6.56 20.19
C PRO A 145 -12.10 -5.92 20.77
N ASN A 146 -12.02 -4.67 21.21
CA ASN A 146 -13.12 -3.93 21.79
C ASN A 146 -13.65 -2.83 20.85
N ALA A 147 -13.28 -2.84 19.57
CA ALA A 147 -13.79 -1.88 18.60
C ALA A 147 -15.32 -1.96 18.55
N ASN A 148 -15.96 -0.84 18.87
CA ASN A 148 -17.41 -0.65 18.81
C ASN A 148 -17.71 0.86 18.64
N LEU A 149 -18.97 1.21 18.39
CA LEU A 149 -19.37 2.59 18.10
C LEU A 149 -19.14 3.56 19.27
N ASP A 150 -19.10 3.06 20.50
CA ASP A 150 -18.92 3.82 21.74
C ASP A 150 -17.54 3.54 22.39
N ALA A 151 -16.58 2.98 21.64
CA ALA A 151 -15.25 2.69 22.17
C ALA A 151 -14.53 3.99 22.62
N PRO A 152 -13.83 3.97 23.78
CA PRO A 152 -13.12 5.15 24.27
C PRO A 152 -11.95 5.53 23.35
N SER A 153 -11.58 6.82 23.37
CA SER A 153 -10.43 7.32 22.61
C SER A 153 -9.14 6.54 22.92
N SER A 154 -8.37 6.24 21.87
CA SER A 154 -7.05 5.60 21.94
C SER A 154 -6.02 6.40 22.76
N LEU A 155 -6.28 7.69 23.02
CA LEU A 155 -5.42 8.58 23.81
C LEU A 155 -5.66 8.49 25.33
N ARG A 156 -6.75 7.85 25.78
CA ARG A 156 -7.13 7.81 27.21
C ARG A 156 -6.50 6.66 28.00
N GLY A 157 -5.55 5.91 27.41
CA GLY A 157 -4.61 5.05 28.15
C GLY A 157 -5.18 3.81 28.84
N GLY A 158 -6.43 3.41 28.55
CA GLY A 158 -7.01 2.17 29.07
C GLY A 158 -7.43 1.23 27.94
N PRO A 159 -7.23 -0.09 28.06
CA PRO A 159 -7.99 -1.02 27.24
C PRO A 159 -9.48 -0.75 27.47
N ALA A 160 -10.27 -0.76 26.41
CA ALA A 160 -11.71 -0.47 26.48
C ALA A 160 -12.48 -1.41 27.44
N SER A 161 -11.84 -2.46 27.94
CA SER A 161 -12.32 -3.35 29.00
C SER A 161 -12.54 -2.69 30.37
N ARG A 162 -12.06 -1.47 30.63
CA ARG A 162 -12.27 -0.81 31.94
C ARG A 162 -13.60 -0.07 32.12
N LEU A 163 -14.41 0.07 31.06
CA LEU A 163 -15.68 0.82 31.12
C LEU A 163 -16.93 -0.06 31.04
N ALA A 164 -16.76 -1.38 30.88
CA ALA A 164 -17.85 -2.34 31.06
C ALA A 164 -17.97 -2.70 32.55
N LYS A 165 -18.60 -1.82 33.33
CA LYS A 165 -19.18 -2.15 34.64
C LYS A 165 -20.56 -1.52 34.74
#